data_AF-A0AAW7P8M2-F1
#
_entry.id   AF-A0AAW7P8M2-F1
#
_cell.length_a   1.000
_cell.length_b   1.000
_cell.length_c   1.000
_cell.angle_alpha   90.00
_cell.angle_beta   90.00
_cell.angle_gamma   90.00
#
_symmetry.space_group_name_H-M   'P 1'
#
loop_
_entity.id
_entity.type
_entity.pdbx_description
1 polymer ?
#
loop_
_entity_poly.entity_id
_entity_poly.type
_entity_poly.pdbx_seq_one_letter_code
_entity_poly.pdbx_strand_id
1 'polypeptide(L)'
;METREEIVSKLELIRENILGFIQARSRQVTLVNQMRTAKLIQQDEYNENTLSHKSLKLAFSIMVFSSISILLGDLLYVILLGAVNRLIGDIIFEVLFLSGFLFLLFRRMKGSKDSWIYPATLIMGGILLVFPLRLLLTPNPITLILLGVSIVATYFIIQNKLELMIAFVNKGIRNKNEQHLRDYQAVVAENQRLELAYQQEGRLMENFRNQAVAIGQGWYPKDYYALDAVNYLIHAFNNFKADNIKEAINLYDTYLDREARRAFEAEMIELEKEQIINQERMIKLQEHANILSARQIAETQEAAAASRAVASELENIRYGR
;
A
#
# COMPACT_ATOMS: atom_id res chain seq x y z
N MET A 1 -56.59 -16.25 -25.00
CA MET A 1 -55.42 -15.41 -25.30
C MET A 1 -55.26 -14.48 -24.13
N GLU A 2 -54.07 -14.40 -23.55
CA GLU A 2 -53.79 -13.40 -22.51
C GLU A 2 -53.95 -12.01 -23.12
N THR A 3 -54.54 -11.09 -22.36
CA THR A 3 -54.67 -9.71 -22.80
C THR A 3 -53.33 -9.01 -22.71
N ARG A 4 -53.14 -7.94 -23.49
CA ARG A 4 -51.90 -7.15 -23.45
C ARG A 4 -51.59 -6.62 -22.05
N GLU A 5 -52.62 -6.18 -21.34
CA GLU A 5 -52.51 -5.67 -19.97
C GLU A 5 -52.01 -6.74 -19.01
N GLU A 6 -52.46 -7.99 -19.17
CA GLU A 6 -51.94 -9.13 -18.41
C GLU A 6 -50.46 -9.41 -18.71
N ILE A 7 -50.05 -9.35 -19.97
CA ILE A 7 -48.64 -9.53 -20.37
C ILE A 7 -47.77 -8.43 -19.75
N VAL A 8 -48.18 -7.17 -19.86
CA VAL A 8 -47.46 -6.03 -19.27
C VAL A 8 -47.37 -6.18 -17.75
N SER A 9 -48.45 -6.55 -17.07
CA SER A 9 -48.45 -6.78 -15.62
C SER A 9 -47.45 -7.87 -15.20
N LYS A 10 -47.37 -8.98 -15.94
CA LYS A 10 -46.38 -10.03 -15.67
C LYS A 10 -44.94 -9.58 -15.96
N LEU A 11 -44.73 -8.82 -17.04
CA LEU A 11 -43.42 -8.26 -17.36
C LEU A 11 -42.96 -7.25 -16.30
N GLU A 12 -43.88 -6.47 -15.74
CA GLU A 12 -43.62 -5.56 -14.63
C GLU A 12 -43.17 -6.32 -13.37
N LEU A 13 -43.83 -7.43 -13.03
CA LEU A 13 -43.39 -8.31 -11.93
C LEU A 13 -42.01 -8.93 -12.20
N ILE A 14 -41.73 -9.34 -13.45
CA ILE A 14 -40.39 -9.82 -13.83
C ILE A 14 -39.35 -8.70 -13.67
N ARG A 15 -39.67 -7.46 -14.08
CA ARG A 15 -38.81 -6.29 -13.93
C ARG A 15 -38.46 -6.03 -12.47
N GLU A 16 -39.47 -6.02 -11.59
CA GLU A 16 -39.27 -5.81 -10.15
C GLU A 16 -38.35 -6.86 -9.54
N ASN A 17 -38.50 -8.12 -9.92
CA ASN A 17 -37.63 -9.20 -9.46
C ASN A 17 -36.18 -9.03 -9.97
N ILE A 18 -35.98 -8.64 -11.24
CA ILE A 18 -34.64 -8.37 -11.79
C ILE A 18 -34.00 -7.18 -11.05
N LEU A 19 -34.75 -6.12 -10.77
CA LEU A 19 -34.26 -4.97 -9.98
C LEU A 19 -33.88 -5.38 -8.56
N GLY A 20 -34.71 -6.20 -7.90
CA GLY A 20 -34.40 -6.77 -6.59
C GLY A 20 -33.12 -7.60 -6.60
N PHE A 21 -32.92 -8.43 -7.62
CA PHE A 21 -31.69 -9.20 -7.81
C PHE A 21 -30.46 -8.30 -7.98
N ILE A 22 -30.54 -7.27 -8.83
CA ILE A 22 -29.44 -6.32 -9.07
C ILE A 22 -29.09 -5.57 -7.77
N GLN A 23 -30.09 -5.14 -7.00
CA GLN A 23 -29.88 -4.43 -5.75
C GLN A 23 -29.20 -5.33 -4.71
N ALA A 24 -29.66 -6.58 -4.54
CA ALA A 24 -29.04 -7.55 -3.63
C ALA A 24 -27.59 -7.87 -4.04
N ARG A 25 -27.32 -8.02 -5.35
CA ARG A 25 -25.96 -8.19 -5.89
C ARG A 25 -25.07 -6.98 -5.59
N SER A 26 -25.59 -5.76 -5.73
CA SER A 26 -24.84 -4.55 -5.39
C SER A 26 -24.47 -4.52 -3.91
N ARG A 27 -25.37 -4.94 -3.01
CA ARG A 27 -25.08 -5.04 -1.57
C ARG A 27 -24.01 -6.09 -1.28
N GLN A 28 -24.06 -7.26 -1.92
CA GLN A 28 -23.01 -8.27 -1.80
C GLN A 28 -21.62 -7.72 -2.16
N VAL A 29 -21.50 -6.95 -3.24
CA VAL A 29 -20.22 -6.33 -3.63
C VAL A 29 -19.71 -5.38 -2.54
N THR A 30 -20.61 -4.58 -1.95
CA THR A 30 -20.25 -3.69 -0.83
C THR A 30 -19.78 -4.48 0.40
N LEU A 31 -20.47 -5.57 0.76
CA LEU A 31 -20.09 -6.45 1.87
C LEU A 31 -18.71 -7.08 1.63
N VAL A 32 -18.42 -7.53 0.41
CA VAL A 32 -17.10 -8.08 0.03
C VAL A 32 -15.99 -7.04 0.17
N ASN A 33 -16.26 -5.79 -0.21
CA ASN A 33 -15.30 -4.71 -0.03
C ASN A 33 -15.04 -4.43 1.45
N GLN A 34 -16.07 -4.44 2.31
CA GLN A 34 -15.92 -4.29 3.76
C GLN A 34 -15.08 -5.43 4.36
N MET A 35 -15.35 -6.69 3.96
CA MET A 35 -14.57 -7.84 4.39
C MET A 35 -13.10 -7.76 3.95
N ARG A 36 -12.82 -7.25 2.74
CA ARG A 36 -11.45 -7.04 2.27
C ARG A 36 -10.71 -6.00 3.10
N THR A 37 -11.36 -4.87 3.41
CA THR A 37 -10.77 -3.82 4.25
C THR A 37 -10.47 -4.34 5.66
N ALA A 38 -11.40 -5.08 6.27
CA ALA A 38 -11.19 -5.69 7.59
C ALA A 38 -9.99 -6.65 7.61
N LYS A 39 -9.81 -7.47 6.56
CA LYS A 39 -8.64 -8.36 6.42
C LYS A 39 -7.32 -7.59 6.29
N LEU A 40 -7.29 -6.47 5.57
CA LEU A 40 -6.09 -5.64 5.44
C LEU A 40 -5.67 -5.04 6.79
N ILE A 41 -6.64 -4.51 7.55
CA ILE A 41 -6.40 -3.98 8.91
C ILE A 41 -5.78 -5.06 9.81
N GLN A 42 -6.30 -6.29 9.74
CA GLN A 42 -5.78 -7.43 10.51
C GLN A 42 -4.31 -7.76 10.18
N GLN A 43 -3.91 -7.66 8.90
CA GLN A 43 -2.56 -8.01 8.47
C GLN A 43 -1.52 -6.96 8.90
N ASP A 44 -1.88 -5.68 8.89
CA ASP A 44 -0.97 -4.59 9.26
C ASP A 44 -0.67 -4.48 10.76
N GLU A 45 -1.54 -5.05 11.60
CA GLU A 45 -1.47 -4.99 13.06
C GLU A 45 -0.66 -6.17 13.66
N TYR A 46 -0.61 -7.33 12.99
CA TYR A 46 0.09 -8.54 13.47
C TYR A 46 1.57 -8.61 13.08
N ASN A 47 2.36 -7.57 13.33
CA ASN A 47 3.81 -7.65 13.11
C ASN A 47 4.54 -7.88 14.44
N GLU A 48 4.98 -9.12 14.68
CA GLU A 48 5.63 -9.61 15.91
C GLU A 48 7.05 -9.05 16.11
N ASN A 49 7.19 -7.74 16.28
CA ASN A 49 8.46 -7.14 16.72
C ASN A 49 8.53 -7.09 18.24
N THR A 50 8.57 -8.26 18.89
CA THR A 50 8.83 -8.34 20.34
C THR A 50 10.33 -8.43 20.62
N LEU A 51 10.77 -7.68 21.63
CA LEU A 51 12.16 -7.71 22.09
C LEU A 51 12.42 -9.04 22.79
N SER A 52 13.37 -9.85 22.30
CA SER A 52 13.72 -11.13 22.94
C SER A 52 14.22 -10.93 24.38
N HIS A 53 13.93 -11.90 25.24
CA HIS A 53 14.45 -11.97 26.62
C HIS A 53 15.99 -11.82 26.67
N LYS A 54 16.70 -12.36 25.67
CA LYS A 54 18.17 -12.22 25.56
C LYS A 54 18.61 -10.78 25.33
N SER A 55 17.93 -10.05 24.43
CA SER A 55 18.23 -8.63 24.16
C SER A 55 17.89 -7.74 25.35
N LEU A 56 16.83 -8.06 26.09
CA LEU A 56 16.45 -7.34 27.30
C LEU A 56 17.52 -7.49 28.40
N LYS A 57 17.98 -8.73 28.61
CA LYS A 57 19.06 -9.04 29.55
C LYS A 57 20.35 -8.31 29.19
N LEU A 58 20.72 -8.30 27.91
CA LEU A 58 21.91 -7.59 27.44
C LEU A 58 21.81 -6.08 27.70
N ALA A 59 20.67 -5.47 27.36
CA ALA A 59 20.45 -4.04 27.55
C ALA A 59 20.50 -3.64 29.04
N PHE A 60 19.89 -4.46 29.92
CA PHE A 60 19.98 -4.26 31.36
C PHE A 60 21.41 -4.36 31.87
N SER A 61 22.16 -5.35 31.36
CA SER A 61 23.55 -5.58 31.77
C SER A 61 24.44 -4.39 31.42
N ILE A 62 24.28 -3.82 30.23
CA ILE A 62 25.01 -2.62 29.79
C ILE A 62 24.71 -1.43 30.71
N MET A 63 23.42 -1.20 31.00
CA MET A 63 22.98 -0.10 31.86
C MET A 63 23.56 -0.20 33.27
N VAL A 64 23.42 -1.37 33.90
CA VAL A 64 23.94 -1.62 35.25
C VAL A 64 25.46 -1.51 35.30
N PHE A 65 26.16 -2.07 34.31
CA PHE A 65 27.62 -2.04 34.26
C PHE A 65 28.16 -0.63 34.08
N SER A 66 27.54 0.17 33.20
CA SER A 66 27.86 1.59 33.02
C SER A 66 27.73 2.35 34.34
N SER A 67 26.55 2.28 34.96
CA SER A 67 26.26 3.06 36.16
C SER A 67 27.17 2.67 37.35
N ILE A 68 27.47 1.38 37.54
CA ILE A 68 28.41 0.96 38.59
C ILE A 68 29.83 1.44 38.30
N SER A 69 30.28 1.37 37.05
CA SER A 69 31.63 1.76 36.66
C SER A 69 31.88 3.25 36.87
N ILE A 70 30.88 4.09 36.62
CA ILE A 70 30.91 5.52 36.91
C ILE A 70 30.95 5.77 38.40
N LEU A 71 30.01 5.18 39.15
CA LEU A 71 29.92 5.38 40.60
C LEU A 71 31.21 4.98 41.31
N LEU A 72 31.79 3.82 40.97
CA LEU A 72 33.03 3.36 41.60
C LEU A 72 34.26 4.13 41.08
N GLY A 73 34.31 4.41 39.78
CA GLY A 73 35.42 5.12 39.15
C GLY A 73 35.54 6.56 39.65
N ASP A 74 34.46 7.33 39.56
CA ASP A 74 34.49 8.75 39.88
C ASP A 74 34.49 9.01 41.39
N LEU A 75 33.90 8.14 42.21
CA LEU A 75 34.05 8.20 43.67
C LEU A 75 35.53 8.09 44.06
N LEU A 76 36.29 7.20 43.40
CA LEU A 76 37.72 7.08 43.64
C LEU A 76 38.50 8.33 43.21
N TYR A 77 38.16 8.94 42.06
CA TYR A 77 38.77 10.21 41.63
C TYR A 77 38.45 11.38 42.58
N VAL A 78 37.25 11.40 43.16
CA VAL A 78 36.88 12.39 44.17
C VAL A 78 37.68 12.19 45.45
N ILE A 79 37.83 10.95 45.92
CA ILE A 79 38.58 10.64 47.14
C ILE A 79 40.08 10.94 46.97
N LEU A 80 40.68 10.60 45.82
CA LEU A 80 42.13 10.73 45.61
C LEU A 80 42.57 12.12 45.16
N LEU A 81 41.76 12.82 44.35
CA LEU A 81 42.16 14.04 43.65
C LEU A 81 41.22 15.23 43.89
N GLY A 82 40.17 15.08 44.70
CA GLY A 82 39.22 16.15 45.01
C GLY A 82 38.39 16.61 43.80
N ALA A 83 38.32 15.81 42.74
CA ALA A 83 37.77 16.18 41.44
C ALA A 83 36.23 16.12 41.38
N VAL A 84 35.53 16.83 42.27
CA VAL A 84 34.05 16.81 42.37
C VAL A 84 33.37 17.25 41.06
N ASN A 85 33.95 18.21 40.34
CA ASN A 85 33.40 18.69 39.07
C ASN A 85 33.33 17.60 37.98
N ARG A 86 34.25 16.63 38.02
CA ARG A 86 34.26 15.50 37.10
C ARG A 86 33.10 14.54 37.38
N LEU A 87 32.89 14.20 38.65
CA LEU A 87 31.76 13.37 39.10
C LEU A 87 30.42 13.98 38.67
N ILE A 88 30.24 15.29 38.86
CA ILE A 88 29.01 15.97 38.47
C ILE A 88 28.80 15.91 36.95
N GLY A 89 29.84 16.16 36.16
CA GLY A 89 29.77 16.09 34.70
C GLY A 89 29.45 14.69 34.19
N ASP A 90 30.13 13.68 34.71
CA ASP A 90 29.94 12.27 34.31
C ASP A 90 28.56 11.73 34.74
N ILE A 91 28.03 12.15 35.91
CA ILE A 91 26.64 11.84 36.32
C ILE A 91 25.61 12.49 35.39
N ILE A 92 25.76 13.77 35.05
CA ILE A 92 24.83 14.45 34.13
C ILE A 92 24.83 13.76 32.77
N PHE A 93 26.02 13.41 32.27
CA PHE A 93 26.17 12.66 31.03
C PHE A 93 25.44 11.31 31.11
N GLU A 94 25.68 10.53 32.16
CA GLU A 94 25.04 9.23 32.34
C GLU A 94 23.51 9.34 32.38
N VAL A 95 22.97 10.28 33.15
CA VAL A 95 21.51 10.47 33.25
C VAL A 95 20.91 10.77 31.88
N LEU A 96 21.54 11.62 31.07
CA LEU A 96 21.08 11.95 29.72
C LEU A 96 21.09 10.72 28.79
N PHE A 97 22.20 9.99 28.76
CA PHE A 97 22.35 8.84 27.86
C PHE A 97 21.51 7.65 28.30
N LEU A 98 21.39 7.40 29.59
CA LEU A 98 20.56 6.34 30.16
C LEU A 98 19.08 6.62 29.94
N SER A 99 18.65 7.88 30.06
CA SER A 99 17.28 8.29 29.71
C SER A 99 16.98 8.09 28.22
N GLY A 100 17.90 8.49 27.33
CA GLY A 100 17.76 8.27 25.89
C GLY A 100 17.75 6.79 25.51
N PHE A 101 18.61 5.98 26.15
CA PHE A 101 18.67 4.54 25.93
C PHE A 101 17.40 3.83 26.39
N LEU A 102 16.89 4.16 27.58
CA LEU A 102 15.61 3.66 28.09
C LEU A 102 14.43 4.06 27.20
N PHE A 103 14.42 5.29 26.67
CA PHE A 103 13.40 5.73 25.71
C PHE A 103 13.42 4.91 24.43
N LEU A 104 14.61 4.63 23.86
CA LEU A 104 14.74 3.81 22.66
C LEU A 104 14.35 2.36 22.90
N LEU A 105 14.76 1.77 24.03
CA LEU A 105 14.30 0.45 24.45
C LEU A 105 12.79 0.41 24.59
N PHE A 106 12.19 1.43 25.20
CA PHE A 106 10.74 1.54 25.33
C PHE A 106 10.03 1.62 23.97
N ARG A 107 10.55 2.44 23.06
CA ARG A 107 10.01 2.55 21.69
C ARG A 107 10.13 1.25 20.91
N ARG A 108 11.24 0.52 21.10
CA ARG A 108 11.48 -0.80 20.52
C ARG A 108 10.55 -1.87 21.11
N MET A 109 10.34 -1.86 22.43
CA MET A 109 9.37 -2.73 23.10
C MET A 109 7.93 -2.43 22.67
N LYS A 110 7.63 -1.19 22.27
CA LYS A 110 6.34 -0.80 21.69
C LYS A 110 6.15 -1.22 20.23
N GLY A 111 7.11 -1.92 19.61
CA GLY A 111 7.00 -2.41 18.24
C GLY A 111 7.04 -1.30 17.19
N SER A 112 7.72 -0.20 17.46
CA SER A 112 7.81 0.91 16.51
C SER A 112 8.42 0.45 15.18
N LYS A 113 7.76 0.86 14.07
CA LYS A 113 8.12 0.48 12.70
C LYS A 113 9.35 1.23 12.16
N ASP A 114 9.92 2.15 12.94
CA ASP A 114 11.02 2.99 12.46
C ASP A 114 12.35 2.22 12.47
N SER A 115 12.92 2.07 11.28
CA SER A 115 14.16 1.32 11.04
C SER A 115 15.37 1.90 11.78
N TRP A 116 15.36 3.19 12.14
CA TRP A 116 16.47 3.87 12.83
C TRP A 116 16.58 3.54 14.32
N ILE A 117 15.54 2.97 14.94
CA ILE A 117 15.53 2.72 16.40
C ILE A 117 16.53 1.63 16.77
N TYR A 118 16.65 0.59 15.95
CA TYR A 118 17.60 -0.49 16.18
C TYR A 118 19.06 0.01 16.19
N PRO A 119 19.56 0.69 15.14
CA PRO A 119 20.92 1.22 15.15
C PRO A 119 21.12 2.28 16.24
N ALA A 120 20.15 3.14 16.51
CA ALA A 120 20.26 4.12 17.59
C ALA A 120 20.38 3.46 18.97
N THR A 121 19.66 2.36 19.22
CA THR A 121 19.76 1.60 20.48
C THR A 121 21.17 1.01 20.63
N LEU A 122 21.76 0.48 19.55
CA LEU A 122 23.12 -0.05 19.57
C LEU A 122 24.15 1.04 19.82
N ILE A 123 24.03 2.19 19.15
CA ILE A 123 24.92 3.34 19.34
C ILE A 123 24.86 3.82 20.79
N MET A 124 23.66 4.02 21.33
CA MET A 124 23.48 4.46 22.72
C MET A 124 24.01 3.43 23.73
N GLY A 125 23.80 2.14 23.48
CA GLY A 125 24.41 1.07 24.29
C GLY A 125 25.94 1.09 24.24
N GLY A 126 26.53 1.37 23.07
CA GLY A 126 27.97 1.56 22.91
C GLY A 126 28.50 2.79 23.65
N ILE A 127 27.76 3.90 23.65
CA ILE A 127 28.14 5.12 24.38
C ILE A 127 28.13 4.89 25.90
N LEU A 128 27.15 4.16 26.44
CA LEU A 128 27.12 3.80 27.86
C LEU A 128 28.35 2.95 28.26
N LEU A 129 28.92 2.17 27.35
CA LEU A 129 30.12 1.38 27.65
C LEU A 129 31.41 2.21 27.76
N VAL A 130 31.38 3.51 27.42
CA VAL A 130 32.57 4.38 27.46
C VAL A 130 33.21 4.41 28.85
N PHE A 131 32.42 4.39 29.92
CA PHE A 131 32.95 4.44 31.29
C PHE A 131 33.66 3.16 31.73
N PRO A 132 33.07 1.96 31.58
CA PRO A 132 33.81 0.73 31.81
C PRO A 132 35.03 0.59 30.87
N LEU A 133 34.93 1.06 29.62
CA LEU A 133 36.08 1.11 28.70
C LEU A 133 37.19 2.04 29.20
N ARG A 134 36.87 3.19 29.82
CA ARG A 134 37.87 4.08 30.43
C ARG A 134 38.64 3.35 31.54
N LEU A 135 37.95 2.61 32.41
CA LEU A 135 38.62 1.81 33.47
C LEU A 135 39.60 0.78 32.88
N LEU A 136 39.24 0.17 31.75
CA LEU A 136 40.10 -0.78 31.03
C LEU A 136 41.30 -0.10 30.35
N LEU A 137 41.08 1.05 29.71
CA LEU A 137 42.07 1.75 28.88
C LEU A 137 43.07 2.60 29.67
N THR A 138 42.80 2.88 30.96
CA THR A 138 43.77 3.49 31.88
C THR A 138 44.20 2.46 32.94
N PRO A 139 45.05 1.47 32.58
CA PRO A 139 45.36 0.38 33.49
C PRO A 139 46.30 0.83 34.61
N ASN A 140 45.78 0.84 35.82
CA ASN A 140 46.49 0.92 37.08
C ASN A 140 45.96 -0.24 37.94
N PRO A 141 46.75 -0.87 38.83
CA PRO A 141 46.26 -1.89 39.76
C PRO A 141 44.94 -1.52 40.44
N ILE A 142 44.74 -0.25 40.80
CA ILE A 142 43.49 0.27 41.37
C ILE A 142 42.33 0.21 40.36
N THR A 143 42.51 0.64 39.10
CA THR A 143 41.44 0.63 38.10
C THR A 143 41.08 -0.80 37.66
N LEU A 144 42.04 -1.74 37.67
CA LEU A 144 41.79 -3.15 37.44
C LEU A 144 40.97 -3.80 38.56
N ILE A 145 41.26 -3.45 39.83
CA ILE A 145 40.44 -3.88 40.97
C ILE A 145 39.03 -3.33 40.85
N LEU A 146 38.89 -2.02 40.55
CA LEU A 146 37.57 -1.41 40.35
C LEU A 146 36.80 -2.07 39.22
N LEU A 147 37.44 -2.37 38.08
CA LEU A 147 36.81 -3.09 36.98
C LEU A 147 36.30 -4.47 37.42
N GLY A 148 37.11 -5.23 38.17
CA GLY A 148 36.71 -6.51 38.74
C GLY A 148 35.51 -6.40 39.68
N VAL A 149 35.53 -5.41 40.59
CA VAL A 149 34.40 -5.13 41.51
C VAL A 149 33.15 -4.72 40.72
N SER A 150 33.28 -3.88 39.69
CA SER A 150 32.18 -3.48 38.82
C SER A 150 31.53 -4.67 38.11
N ILE A 151 32.33 -5.62 37.62
CA ILE A 151 31.83 -6.85 36.97
C ILE A 151 31.06 -7.72 37.98
N VAL A 152 31.62 -7.94 39.17
CA VAL A 152 30.98 -8.76 40.22
C VAL A 152 29.69 -8.11 40.73
N ALA A 153 29.71 -6.80 41.00
CA ALA A 153 28.54 -6.06 41.43
C ALA A 153 27.43 -6.06 40.35
N THR A 154 27.83 -5.89 39.08
CA THR A 154 26.90 -5.98 37.94
C THR A 154 26.24 -7.36 37.88
N TYR A 155 27.04 -8.42 38.00
CA TYR A 155 26.52 -9.79 38.01
C TYR A 155 25.50 -10.01 39.13
N PHE A 156 25.79 -9.55 40.35
CA PHE A 156 24.88 -9.69 41.49
C PHE A 156 23.57 -8.92 41.30
N ILE A 157 23.64 -7.68 40.81
CA ILE A 157 22.44 -6.86 40.55
C ILE A 157 21.58 -7.49 39.44
N ILE A 158 22.18 -8.00 38.36
CA ILE A 158 21.45 -8.69 37.30
C ILE A 158 20.69 -9.89 37.87
N GLN A 159 21.36 -10.76 38.63
CA GLN A 159 20.70 -11.95 39.19
C GLN A 159 19.50 -11.60 40.07
N ASN A 160 19.59 -10.54 40.87
CA ASN A 160 18.54 -10.18 41.82
C ASN A 160 17.43 -9.29 41.23
N LYS A 161 17.70 -8.52 40.17
CA LYS A 161 16.78 -7.47 39.66
C LYS A 161 16.30 -7.68 38.23
N LEU A 162 16.89 -8.62 37.48
CA LEU A 162 16.49 -8.90 36.10
C LEU A 162 15.02 -9.34 36.02
N GLU A 163 14.55 -10.20 36.93
CA GLU A 163 13.15 -10.66 36.94
C GLU A 163 12.16 -9.51 37.15
N LEU A 164 12.48 -8.56 38.03
CA LEU A 164 11.64 -7.39 38.28
C LEU A 164 11.55 -6.52 37.02
N MET A 165 12.68 -6.34 36.31
CA MET A 165 12.68 -5.59 35.05
C MET A 165 11.87 -6.30 33.97
N ILE A 166 12.02 -7.62 33.84
CA ILE A 166 11.23 -8.44 32.92
C ILE A 166 9.73 -8.33 33.26
N ALA A 167 9.36 -8.41 34.53
CA ALA A 167 7.98 -8.30 34.97
C ALA A 167 7.39 -6.91 34.64
N PHE A 168 8.15 -5.84 34.85
CA PHE A 168 7.74 -4.48 34.49
C PHE A 168 7.46 -4.34 32.99
N VAL A 169 8.37 -4.87 32.17
CA VAL A 169 8.26 -4.85 30.70
C VAL A 169 7.07 -5.71 30.24
N ASN A 170 6.93 -6.91 30.80
CA ASN A 170 5.84 -7.83 30.48
C ASN A 170 4.48 -7.25 30.86
N LYS A 171 4.36 -6.46 31.94
CA LYS A 171 3.10 -5.79 32.31
C LYS A 171 2.66 -4.80 31.23
N GLY A 172 3.58 -4.01 30.68
CA GLY A 172 3.30 -3.10 29.57
C GLY A 172 2.88 -3.83 28.29
N ILE A 173 3.51 -4.97 28.00
CA ILE A 173 3.18 -5.82 26.85
C ILE A 173 1.80 -6.48 27.03
N ARG A 174 1.49 -7.02 28.22
CA ARG A 174 0.20 -7.68 28.51
C ARG A 174 -0.99 -6.75 28.28
N ASN A 175 -0.95 -5.52 28.79
CA ASN A 175 -2.06 -4.57 28.60
C ASN A 175 -2.34 -4.28 27.12
N LYS A 176 -1.28 -4.18 26.29
CA LYS A 176 -1.42 -4.01 24.85
C LYS A 176 -1.92 -5.27 24.17
N ASN A 177 -1.41 -6.45 24.54
CA ASN A 177 -1.87 -7.72 24.00
C ASN A 177 -3.34 -7.96 24.33
N GLU A 178 -3.81 -7.58 25.51
CA GLU A 178 -5.23 -7.63 25.88
C GLU A 178 -6.08 -6.65 25.06
N GLN A 179 -5.56 -5.47 24.74
CA GLN A 179 -6.23 -4.53 23.84
C GLN A 179 -6.30 -5.09 22.42
N HIS A 180 -5.17 -5.55 21.86
CA HIS A 180 -5.13 -6.22 20.56
C HIS A 180 -6.05 -7.44 20.50
N LEU A 181 -6.13 -8.23 21.57
CA LEU A 181 -7.04 -9.38 21.62
C LEU A 181 -8.51 -8.94 21.57
N ARG A 182 -8.87 -7.84 22.24
CA ARG A 182 -10.22 -7.27 22.18
C ARG A 182 -10.55 -6.74 20.78
N ASP A 183 -9.64 -5.98 20.20
CA ASP A 183 -9.79 -5.42 18.85
C ASP A 183 -9.88 -6.55 17.82
N TYR A 184 -9.05 -7.59 17.96
CA TYR A 184 -9.11 -8.81 17.14
C TYR A 184 -10.46 -9.52 17.27
N GLN A 185 -10.95 -9.73 18.50
CA GLN A 185 -12.25 -10.36 18.73
C GLN A 185 -13.40 -9.54 18.11
N ALA A 186 -13.33 -8.20 18.18
CA ALA A 186 -14.31 -7.32 17.56
C ALA A 186 -14.30 -7.47 16.02
N VAL A 187 -13.13 -7.46 15.39
CA VAL A 187 -12.99 -7.64 13.93
C VAL A 187 -13.47 -9.03 13.48
N VAL A 188 -13.16 -10.08 14.24
CA VAL A 188 -13.65 -11.44 13.94
C VAL A 188 -15.17 -11.52 14.05
N ALA A 189 -15.75 -10.94 15.10
CA ALA A 189 -17.20 -10.91 15.27
C ALA A 189 -17.90 -10.09 14.17
N GLU A 190 -17.30 -8.97 13.75
CA GLU A 190 -17.79 -8.17 12.64
C GLU A 190 -17.73 -8.94 11.31
N ASN A 191 -16.60 -9.59 11.01
CA ASN A 191 -16.47 -10.44 9.83
C ASN A 191 -17.50 -11.58 9.79
N GLN A 192 -17.78 -12.21 10.93
CA GLN A 192 -18.85 -13.23 11.01
C GLN A 192 -20.23 -12.63 10.71
N ARG A 193 -20.52 -11.42 11.19
CA ARG A 193 -21.78 -10.73 10.87
C ARG A 193 -21.88 -10.38 9.39
N LEU A 194 -20.80 -9.91 8.77
CA LEU A 194 -20.74 -9.60 7.34
C LEU A 194 -20.93 -10.85 6.49
N GLU A 195 -20.34 -11.99 6.88
CA GLU A 195 -20.51 -13.27 6.20
C GLU A 195 -21.97 -13.75 6.25
N LEU A 196 -22.63 -13.63 7.42
CA LEU A 196 -24.06 -13.94 7.56
C LEU A 196 -24.93 -13.03 6.67
N ALA A 197 -24.65 -11.72 6.63
CA ALA A 197 -25.34 -10.79 5.75
C ALA A 197 -25.12 -11.13 4.27
N TYR A 198 -23.91 -11.51 3.88
CA TYR A 198 -23.57 -11.93 2.52
C TYR A 198 -24.38 -13.17 2.10
N GLN A 199 -24.50 -14.16 2.99
CA GLN A 199 -25.31 -15.35 2.76
C GLN A 199 -26.81 -15.03 2.66
N GLN A 200 -27.32 -14.12 3.50
CA GLN A 200 -28.72 -13.67 3.44
C GLN A 200 -29.04 -12.99 2.11
N GLU A 201 -28.18 -12.07 1.65
CA GLU A 201 -28.34 -11.41 0.35
C GLU A 201 -28.25 -12.44 -0.80
N GLY A 202 -27.41 -13.47 -0.69
CA GLY A 202 -27.37 -14.59 -1.65
C GLY A 202 -28.69 -15.35 -1.74
N ARG A 203 -29.34 -15.62 -0.60
CA ARG A 203 -30.68 -16.25 -0.58
C ARG A 203 -31.76 -15.35 -1.18
N LEU A 204 -31.69 -14.04 -0.92
CA LEU A 204 -32.61 -13.07 -1.54
C LEU A 204 -32.45 -13.05 -3.06
N MET A 205 -31.22 -13.06 -3.57
CA MET A 205 -30.94 -13.17 -5.01
C MET A 205 -31.54 -14.43 -5.62
N GLU A 206 -31.39 -15.58 -4.97
CA GLU A 206 -32.00 -16.83 -5.43
C GLU A 206 -33.53 -16.75 -5.44
N ASN A 207 -34.14 -16.14 -4.41
CA ASN A 207 -35.58 -15.94 -4.34
C ASN A 207 -36.10 -15.07 -5.50
N PHE A 208 -35.48 -13.91 -5.74
CA PHE A 208 -35.84 -13.03 -6.86
C PHE A 208 -35.69 -13.73 -8.21
N ARG A 209 -34.58 -14.45 -8.41
CA ARG A 209 -34.36 -15.24 -9.64
C ARG A 209 -35.46 -16.29 -9.81
N ASN A 210 -35.74 -17.07 -8.77
CA ASN A 210 -36.71 -18.16 -8.85
C ASN A 210 -38.14 -17.63 -9.07
N GLN A 211 -38.50 -16.49 -8.45
CA GLN A 211 -39.77 -15.81 -8.68
C GLN A 211 -39.90 -15.31 -10.12
N ALA A 212 -38.88 -14.63 -10.66
CA ALA A 212 -38.88 -14.19 -12.06
C ALA A 212 -39.05 -15.36 -13.04
N VAL A 213 -38.31 -16.46 -12.80
CA VAL A 213 -38.40 -17.68 -13.62
C VAL A 213 -39.79 -18.32 -13.52
N ALA A 214 -40.37 -18.38 -12.32
CA ALA A 214 -41.71 -18.93 -12.12
C ALA A 214 -42.78 -18.10 -12.84
N ILE A 215 -42.71 -16.76 -12.78
CA ILE A 215 -43.65 -15.86 -13.48
C ILE A 215 -43.57 -16.06 -15.00
N GLY A 216 -42.37 -16.18 -15.55
CA GLY A 216 -42.15 -16.34 -16.98
C GLY A 216 -42.24 -17.78 -17.50
N GLN A 217 -42.48 -18.76 -16.61
CA GLN A 217 -42.45 -20.17 -16.96
C GLN A 217 -43.44 -20.50 -18.08
N GLY A 218 -42.93 -21.06 -19.17
CA GLY A 218 -43.72 -21.55 -20.29
C GLY A 218 -44.05 -20.52 -21.38
N TRP A 219 -43.80 -19.23 -21.16
CA TRP A 219 -44.14 -18.18 -22.14
C TRP A 219 -43.04 -17.13 -22.35
N TYR A 220 -42.20 -16.87 -21.34
CA TYR A 220 -41.12 -15.89 -21.41
C TYR A 220 -39.76 -16.58 -21.62
N PRO A 221 -39.00 -16.26 -22.69
CA PRO A 221 -37.77 -17.00 -22.96
C PRO A 221 -36.61 -16.61 -22.04
N LYS A 222 -35.73 -17.57 -21.78
CA LYS A 222 -34.67 -17.48 -20.76
C LYS A 222 -33.62 -16.40 -21.07
N ASP A 223 -33.37 -16.13 -22.34
CA ASP A 223 -32.31 -15.23 -22.78
C ASP A 223 -32.68 -13.74 -22.61
N TYR A 224 -33.95 -13.44 -22.33
CA TYR A 224 -34.46 -12.08 -22.18
C TYR A 224 -34.68 -11.66 -20.72
N TYR A 225 -34.22 -12.43 -19.73
CA TYR A 225 -34.23 -12.05 -18.30
C TYR A 225 -33.18 -10.98 -17.94
N ALA A 226 -33.02 -10.00 -18.82
CA ALA A 226 -32.17 -8.83 -18.64
C ALA A 226 -33.06 -7.59 -18.47
N LEU A 227 -32.62 -6.64 -17.65
CA LEU A 227 -33.43 -5.47 -17.28
C LEU A 227 -33.79 -4.62 -18.51
N ASP A 228 -32.82 -4.43 -19.40
CA ASP A 228 -32.95 -3.74 -20.68
C ASP A 228 -33.95 -4.43 -21.61
N ALA A 229 -33.88 -5.75 -21.75
CA ALA A 229 -34.83 -6.54 -22.53
C ALA A 229 -36.26 -6.38 -22.00
N VAL A 230 -36.48 -6.59 -20.69
CA VAL A 230 -37.81 -6.46 -20.07
C VAL A 230 -38.35 -5.04 -20.22
N ASN A 231 -37.53 -4.01 -20.01
CA ASN A 231 -37.93 -2.61 -20.19
C ASN A 231 -38.35 -2.32 -21.63
N TYR A 232 -37.58 -2.82 -22.61
CA TYR A 232 -37.92 -2.65 -24.02
C TYR A 232 -39.25 -3.32 -24.36
N LEU A 233 -39.47 -4.54 -23.87
CA LEU A 233 -40.70 -5.29 -24.12
C LEU A 233 -41.92 -4.59 -23.51
N ILE A 234 -41.84 -4.13 -22.26
CA ILE A 234 -42.88 -3.32 -21.63
C ILE A 234 -43.18 -2.07 -22.47
N HIS A 235 -42.13 -1.39 -22.94
CA HIS A 235 -42.27 -0.23 -23.81
C HIS A 235 -42.92 -0.58 -25.16
N ALA A 236 -42.59 -1.72 -25.77
CA ALA A 236 -43.20 -2.17 -27.02
C ALA A 236 -44.71 -2.42 -26.87
N PHE A 237 -45.12 -3.07 -25.77
CA PHE A 237 -46.54 -3.30 -25.48
C PHE A 237 -47.30 -2.01 -25.13
N ASN A 238 -46.73 -1.15 -24.26
CA ASN A 238 -47.36 0.12 -23.88
C ASN A 238 -47.56 1.07 -25.08
N ASN A 239 -46.67 1.00 -26.08
CA ASN A 239 -46.75 1.81 -27.29
C ASN A 239 -47.43 1.11 -28.47
N PHE A 240 -48.19 0.03 -28.23
CA PHE A 240 -48.96 -0.66 -29.27
C PHE A 240 -48.08 -1.17 -30.44
N LYS A 241 -46.78 -1.40 -30.20
CA LYS A 241 -45.83 -1.86 -31.23
C LYS A 241 -45.85 -3.37 -31.43
N ALA A 242 -46.32 -4.12 -30.43
CA ALA A 242 -46.43 -5.56 -30.45
C ALA A 242 -47.72 -6.00 -29.77
N ASP A 243 -48.35 -7.04 -30.31
CA ASP A 243 -49.56 -7.64 -29.74
C ASP A 243 -49.28 -8.97 -29.01
N ASN A 244 -48.10 -9.57 -29.24
CA ASN A 244 -47.67 -10.79 -28.58
C ASN A 244 -46.16 -10.77 -28.24
N ILE A 245 -45.75 -11.67 -27.35
CA ILE A 245 -44.36 -11.72 -26.84
C ILE A 245 -43.34 -12.00 -27.95
N LYS A 246 -43.69 -12.79 -28.97
CA LYS A 246 -42.81 -13.13 -30.08
C LYS A 246 -42.50 -11.91 -30.95
N GLU A 247 -43.52 -11.11 -31.25
CA GLU A 247 -43.34 -9.84 -31.98
C GLU A 247 -42.49 -8.85 -31.18
N ALA A 248 -42.78 -8.70 -29.89
CA ALA A 248 -42.01 -7.81 -29.02
C ALA A 248 -40.53 -8.21 -28.96
N ILE A 249 -40.24 -9.52 -28.90
CA ILE A 249 -38.88 -10.06 -28.94
C ILE A 249 -38.20 -9.79 -30.28
N ASN A 250 -38.87 -10.07 -31.40
CA ASN A 250 -38.29 -9.79 -32.73
C ASN A 250 -37.94 -8.31 -32.89
N LEU A 251 -38.76 -7.40 -32.35
CA LEU A 251 -38.48 -5.97 -32.32
C LEU A 251 -37.25 -5.64 -31.47
N TYR A 252 -37.10 -6.30 -30.32
CA TYR A 252 -35.94 -6.13 -29.45
C TYR A 252 -34.65 -6.67 -30.08
N ASP A 253 -34.67 -7.85 -30.69
CA ASP A 253 -33.50 -8.40 -31.42
C ASP A 253 -33.08 -7.47 -32.57
N THR A 254 -34.05 -6.96 -33.33
CA THR A 254 -33.80 -5.98 -34.39
C THR A 254 -33.22 -4.68 -33.83
N TYR A 255 -33.66 -4.27 -32.64
CA TYR A 255 -33.15 -3.09 -31.95
C TYR A 255 -31.69 -3.32 -31.50
N LEU A 256 -31.37 -4.46 -30.90
CA LEU A 256 -30.02 -4.84 -30.49
C LEU A 256 -29.07 -4.88 -31.69
N ASP A 257 -29.48 -5.49 -32.81
CA ASP A 257 -28.67 -5.53 -34.04
C ASP A 257 -28.37 -4.12 -34.57
N ARG A 258 -29.35 -3.21 -34.51
CA ARG A 258 -29.17 -1.82 -34.93
C ARG A 258 -28.24 -1.07 -33.98
N GLU A 259 -28.35 -1.32 -32.69
CA GLU A 259 -27.48 -0.70 -31.68
C GLU A 259 -26.03 -1.17 -31.85
N ALA A 260 -25.81 -2.48 -32.03
CA ALA A 260 -24.50 -3.06 -32.30
C ALA A 260 -23.87 -2.49 -33.58
N ARG A 261 -24.65 -2.36 -34.66
CA ARG A 261 -24.17 -1.72 -35.90
C ARG A 261 -23.77 -0.26 -35.69
N ARG A 262 -24.56 0.52 -34.96
CA ARG A 262 -24.23 1.93 -34.67
C ARG A 262 -22.98 2.06 -33.82
N ALA A 263 -22.79 1.17 -32.85
CA ALA A 263 -21.57 1.14 -32.03
C ALA A 263 -20.34 0.83 -32.88
N PHE A 264 -20.44 -0.16 -33.77
CA PHE A 264 -19.37 -0.50 -34.71
C PHE A 264 -19.08 0.64 -35.71
N GLU A 265 -20.11 1.29 -36.25
CA GLU A 265 -19.96 2.47 -37.12
C GLU A 265 -19.26 3.62 -36.37
N ALA A 266 -19.60 3.86 -35.10
CA ALA A 266 -18.96 4.88 -34.28
C ALA A 266 -17.48 4.58 -34.03
N GLU A 267 -17.13 3.33 -33.72
CA GLU A 267 -15.74 2.88 -33.56
C GLU A 267 -14.95 3.03 -34.86
N MET A 268 -15.54 2.65 -36.01
CA MET A 268 -14.92 2.87 -37.32
C MET A 268 -14.63 4.35 -37.60
N ILE A 269 -15.57 5.24 -37.29
CA ILE A 269 -15.38 6.69 -37.47
C ILE A 269 -14.24 7.20 -36.59
N GLU A 270 -14.10 6.67 -35.37
CA GLU A 270 -13.01 7.04 -34.47
C GLU A 270 -11.66 6.56 -35.00
N LEU A 271 -11.58 5.31 -35.44
CA LEU A 271 -10.39 4.74 -36.09
C LEU A 271 -10.01 5.50 -37.37
N GLU A 272 -10.98 5.90 -38.18
CA GLU A 272 -10.75 6.70 -39.39
C GLU A 272 -10.18 8.09 -39.04
N LYS A 273 -10.70 8.75 -38.01
CA LYS A 273 -10.15 10.01 -37.51
C LYS A 273 -8.71 9.87 -37.04
N GLU A 274 -8.40 8.80 -36.30
CA GLU A 274 -7.02 8.52 -35.88
C GLU A 274 -6.10 8.27 -37.07
N GLN A 275 -6.56 7.52 -38.07
CA GLN A 275 -5.80 7.30 -39.30
C GLN A 275 -5.52 8.60 -40.05
N ILE A 276 -6.50 9.50 -40.18
CA ILE A 276 -6.31 10.82 -40.81
C ILE A 276 -5.27 11.64 -40.05
N ILE A 277 -5.36 11.71 -38.71
CA ILE A 277 -4.38 12.42 -37.89
C ILE A 277 -2.96 11.85 -38.08
N ASN A 278 -2.85 10.52 -38.14
CA ASN A 278 -1.57 9.86 -38.38
C ASN A 278 -1.04 10.14 -39.80
N GLN A 279 -1.90 10.13 -40.82
CA GLN A 279 -1.54 10.49 -42.19
C GLN A 279 -1.07 11.95 -42.28
N GLU A 280 -1.76 12.90 -41.65
CA GLU A 280 -1.35 14.30 -41.60
C GLU A 280 0.02 14.48 -40.93
N ARG A 281 0.29 13.75 -39.85
CA ARG A 281 1.63 13.73 -39.21
C ARG A 281 2.68 13.19 -40.16
N MET A 282 2.39 12.10 -40.87
CA MET A 282 3.30 11.52 -41.85
C MET A 282 3.61 12.48 -43.00
N ILE A 283 2.60 13.20 -43.51
CA ILE A 283 2.78 14.23 -44.54
C ILE A 283 3.71 15.33 -44.02
N LYS A 284 3.47 15.86 -42.82
CA LYS A 284 4.35 16.88 -42.21
C LYS A 284 5.79 16.39 -42.03
N LEU A 285 5.97 15.14 -41.62
CA LEU A 285 7.31 14.54 -41.49
C LEU A 285 8.00 14.40 -42.86
N GLN A 286 7.26 14.00 -43.90
CA GLN A 286 7.78 13.94 -45.27
C GLN A 286 8.13 15.33 -45.81
N GLU A 287 7.30 16.34 -45.58
CA GLU A 287 7.60 17.73 -45.95
C GLU A 287 8.89 18.21 -45.27
N HIS A 288 9.04 17.95 -43.97
CA HIS A 288 10.25 18.30 -43.24
C HIS A 288 11.48 17.54 -43.77
N ALA A 289 11.35 16.24 -44.05
CA ALA A 289 12.42 15.45 -44.66
C ALA A 289 12.82 15.97 -46.05
N ASN A 290 11.84 16.37 -46.86
CA ASN A 290 12.08 16.97 -48.18
C ASN A 290 12.82 18.31 -48.07
N ILE A 291 12.45 19.16 -47.10
CA ILE A 291 13.15 20.43 -46.83
C ILE A 291 14.59 20.18 -46.38
N LEU A 292 14.82 19.23 -45.47
CA LEU A 292 16.16 18.88 -45.01
C LEU A 292 17.03 18.34 -46.15
N SER A 293 16.49 17.46 -46.98
CA SER A 293 17.16 16.93 -48.18
C SER A 293 17.53 18.06 -49.15
N ALA A 294 16.60 18.99 -49.41
CA ALA A 294 16.86 20.14 -50.27
C ALA A 294 17.96 21.06 -49.70
N ARG A 295 17.97 21.30 -48.39
CA ARG A 295 19.06 22.04 -47.73
C ARG A 295 20.39 21.32 -47.86
N GLN A 296 20.43 20.02 -47.62
CA GLN A 296 21.65 19.23 -47.75
C GLN A 296 22.20 19.29 -49.18
N ILE A 297 21.33 19.23 -50.21
CA ILE A 297 21.73 19.42 -51.61
C ILE A 297 22.31 20.83 -51.82
N ALA A 298 21.67 21.88 -51.32
CA ALA A 298 22.16 23.25 -51.44
C ALA A 298 23.53 23.43 -50.76
N GLU A 299 23.71 22.93 -49.54
CA GLU A 299 24.99 22.97 -48.81
C GLU A 299 26.09 22.20 -49.56
N THR A 300 25.79 21.05 -50.15
CA THR A 300 26.79 20.33 -50.97
C THR A 300 27.16 21.10 -52.25
N GLN A 301 26.21 21.84 -52.85
CA GLN A 301 26.49 22.68 -54.01
C GLN A 301 27.33 23.90 -53.63
N GLU A 302 27.02 24.55 -52.50
CA GLU A 302 27.83 25.65 -51.95
C GLU A 302 29.24 25.18 -51.58
N ALA A 303 29.38 24.04 -50.90
CA ALA A 303 30.67 23.45 -50.58
C ALA A 303 31.46 23.08 -51.85
N ALA A 304 30.79 22.58 -52.90
CA ALA A 304 31.42 22.31 -54.19
C ALA A 304 31.84 23.61 -54.90
N ALA A 305 31.04 24.68 -54.83
CA ALA A 305 31.37 25.99 -55.39
C ALA A 305 32.54 26.64 -54.64
N ALA A 306 32.53 26.60 -53.31
CA ALA A 306 33.63 27.07 -52.47
C ALA A 306 34.92 26.26 -52.72
N SER A 307 34.81 24.93 -52.83
CA SER A 307 35.95 24.07 -53.17
C SER A 307 36.51 24.39 -54.56
N ARG A 308 35.65 24.68 -55.56
CA ARG A 308 36.08 25.13 -56.89
C ARG A 308 36.75 26.50 -56.84
N ALA A 309 36.23 27.44 -56.06
CA ALA A 309 36.82 28.76 -55.87
C ALA A 309 38.21 28.66 -55.23
N VAL A 310 38.35 27.89 -54.15
CA VAL A 310 39.64 27.62 -53.50
C VAL A 310 40.60 26.89 -54.45
N ALA A 311 40.12 25.92 -55.22
CA ALA A 311 40.95 25.25 -56.23
C ALA A 311 41.46 26.25 -57.29
N SER A 312 40.60 27.16 -57.77
CA SER A 312 41.01 28.20 -58.72
C SER A 312 41.98 29.22 -58.12
N GLU A 313 41.86 29.51 -56.83
CA GLU A 313 42.77 30.40 -56.10
C GLU A 313 44.15 29.73 -55.91
N LEU A 314 44.18 28.45 -55.56
CA LEU A 314 45.40 27.65 -55.50
C LEU A 314 46.07 27.50 -56.88
N GLU A 315 45.28 27.38 -57.94
CA GLU A 315 45.79 27.31 -59.31
C GLU A 315 46.39 28.66 -59.76
N ASN A 316 45.77 29.79 -59.38
CA ASN A 316 46.33 31.12 -59.59
C ASN A 316 47.65 31.34 -58.82
N ILE A 317 47.76 30.85 -57.58
CA ILE A 317 49.02 30.88 -56.80
C ILE A 317 50.10 30.02 -57.45
N ARG A 318 49.73 28.91 -58.11
CA ARG A 318 50.69 28.01 -58.77
C ARG A 318 51.24 28.56 -60.09
N TYR A 319 50.51 29.48 -60.75
CA TYR A 319 50.84 29.94 -62.10
C TYR A 319 51.07 31.47 -62.25
N GLY A 320 51.15 32.25 -61.16
CA GLY A 320 51.40 33.70 -61.27
C GLY A 320 52.10 34.36 -60.06
N ARG A 321 53.37 34.77 -60.31
CA ARG A 321 54.21 35.74 -59.56
C ARG A 321 54.57 35.42 -58.11
#